data_AF-A0AAV7MMF9-F1
#
_entry.id   AF-A0AAV7MMF9-F1
#
_cell.length_a   1.000
_cell.length_b   1.000
_cell.length_c   1.000
_cell.angle_alpha   90.00
_cell.angle_beta   90.00
_cell.angle_gamma   90.00
#
_symmetry.space_group_name_H-M   'P 1'
#
loop_
_entity.id
_entity.type
_entity.pdbx_description
1 polymer ?
#
loop_
_entity_poly.entity_id
_entity_poly.type
_entity_poly.pdbx_seq_one_letter_code
_entity_poly.pdbx_strand_id
1 'polypeptide(L)'
;MPSLFVLVIELLAEYIRKNLNIRGILTPGDAKKKAWCVLYMDDITLFCMDRKSVQSLLEACKDFGKASGAKINVDKSQAKLFGRWDLCNEPPPFPIETGLVKILGIWFGGPGAAAKSWYERLTKVKQKLGFWSLRHLSIEGKALVPRNDALPVLQCVTQAWPLLANVARAVNSMVFHFVWHSKMDRVKRTVMHKEHRKGGRQSLTSQQSSEPSLYAAASE
;
A
#
# COMPACT_ATOMS: atom_id res chain seq x y z
N MET A 1 4.60 -8.27 -24.17
CA MET A 1 3.58 -9.17 -23.60
C MET A 1 2.70 -8.58 -22.50
N PRO A 2 3.12 -7.61 -21.64
CA PRO A 2 2.22 -7.05 -20.61
C PRO A 2 1.08 -6.17 -21.15
N SER A 3 1.27 -5.48 -22.27
CA SER A 3 0.36 -4.42 -22.75
C SER A 3 -0.99 -4.94 -23.25
N LEU A 4 -1.02 -6.05 -23.98
CA LEU A 4 -2.28 -6.60 -24.52
C LEU A 4 -3.22 -7.03 -23.39
N PHE A 5 -2.68 -7.65 -22.34
CA PHE A 5 -3.47 -8.03 -21.16
C PHE A 5 -4.08 -6.80 -20.47
N VAL A 6 -3.30 -5.72 -20.31
CA VAL A 6 -3.79 -4.45 -19.74
C VAL A 6 -4.93 -3.86 -20.58
N LEU A 7 -4.83 -3.90 -21.91
CA LEU A 7 -5.92 -3.44 -22.79
C LEU A 7 -7.19 -4.29 -22.62
N VAL A 8 -7.04 -5.61 -22.58
CA VAL A 8 -8.17 -6.53 -22.42
C VAL A 8 -8.86 -6.36 -21.07
N ILE A 9 -8.11 -6.19 -19.98
CA ILE A 9 -8.72 -6.00 -18.65
C ILE A 9 -9.33 -4.60 -18.48
N GLU A 10 -8.82 -3.59 -19.18
CA GLU A 10 -9.44 -2.26 -19.18
C GLU A 10 -10.83 -2.30 -19.85
N LEU A 11 -11.07 -3.17 -20.83
CA LEU A 11 -12.41 -3.38 -21.38
C LEU A 11 -13.41 -3.88 -20.32
N LEU A 12 -12.98 -4.78 -19.42
CA LEU A 12 -13.78 -5.18 -18.28
C LEU A 12 -14.03 -4.00 -17.33
N ALA A 13 -12.99 -3.22 -17.04
CA ALA A 13 -13.11 -2.03 -16.19
C ALA A 13 -14.16 -1.06 -16.73
N GLU A 14 -14.08 -0.77 -18.03
CA GLU A 14 -14.98 0.12 -18.72
C GLU A 14 -16.42 -0.42 -18.79
N TYR A 15 -16.57 -1.74 -19.01
CA TYR A 15 -17.87 -2.41 -18.98
C TYR A 15 -18.53 -2.30 -17.61
N ILE A 16 -17.76 -2.44 -16.53
CA ILE A 16 -18.26 -2.26 -15.15
C ILE A 16 -18.63 -0.80 -14.89
N ARG A 17 -17.79 0.17 -15.28
CA ARG A 17 -18.03 1.61 -15.04
C ARG A 17 -19.27 2.13 -15.78
N LYS A 18 -19.55 1.62 -16.98
CA LYS A 18 -20.71 2.00 -17.80
C LYS A 18 -22.02 1.35 -17.35
N ASN A 19 -21.96 0.29 -16.55
CA ASN A 19 -23.15 -0.43 -16.10
C ASN A 19 -23.84 0.33 -14.95
N LEU A 20 -25.02 0.88 -15.22
CA LEU A 20 -25.82 1.66 -14.25
C LEU A 20 -26.29 0.83 -13.05
N ASN A 21 -26.36 -0.51 -13.18
CA ASN A 21 -26.75 -1.40 -12.10
C ASN A 21 -25.62 -1.63 -11.08
N ILE A 22 -24.37 -1.24 -11.42
CA ILE A 22 -23.21 -1.42 -10.56
C ILE A 22 -22.86 -0.09 -9.88
N ARG A 23 -23.15 -0.01 -8.58
CA ARG A 23 -22.80 1.14 -7.74
C ARG A 23 -21.45 0.94 -7.08
N GLY A 24 -20.45 1.70 -7.53
CA GLY A 24 -19.14 1.80 -6.89
C GLY A 24 -19.18 2.60 -5.57
N ILE A 25 -18.06 2.57 -4.85
CA ILE A 25 -17.89 3.26 -3.56
C ILE A 25 -17.38 4.70 -3.76
N LEU A 26 -17.67 5.59 -2.81
CA LEU A 26 -17.08 6.94 -2.80
C LEU A 26 -15.63 6.88 -2.32
N THR A 27 -14.72 7.56 -3.01
CA THR A 27 -13.34 7.66 -2.57
C THR A 27 -13.19 8.65 -1.41
N PRO A 28 -12.45 8.31 -0.35
CA PRO A 28 -12.16 9.25 0.72
C PRO A 28 -11.48 10.52 0.19
N GLY A 29 -11.90 11.70 0.67
CA GLY A 29 -11.29 12.99 0.34
C GLY A 29 -11.91 13.72 -0.87
N ASP A 30 -12.65 13.03 -1.74
CA ASP A 30 -13.35 13.66 -2.86
C ASP A 30 -14.73 13.01 -3.04
N ALA A 31 -15.76 13.68 -2.54
CA ALA A 31 -17.14 13.18 -2.53
C ALA A 31 -17.76 12.99 -3.93
N LYS A 32 -17.09 13.44 -4.99
CA LYS A 32 -17.56 13.29 -6.37
C LYS A 32 -16.95 12.10 -7.09
N LYS A 33 -15.83 11.56 -6.58
CA LYS A 33 -15.13 10.43 -7.22
C LYS A 33 -15.66 9.10 -6.69
N LYS A 34 -16.02 8.23 -7.62
CA LYS A 34 -16.46 6.86 -7.37
C LYS A 34 -15.40 5.88 -7.84
N ALA A 35 -15.21 4.80 -7.09
CA ALA A 35 -14.34 3.70 -7.42
C ALA A 35 -15.16 2.41 -7.58
N TRP A 36 -14.99 1.73 -8.71
CA TRP A 36 -15.65 0.45 -9.01
C TRP A 36 -14.68 -0.72 -8.96
N CYS A 37 -13.45 -0.50 -9.43
CA CYS A 37 -12.44 -1.54 -9.51
C CYS A 37 -11.03 -0.95 -9.39
N VAL A 38 -10.11 -1.77 -8.91
CA VAL A 38 -8.66 -1.58 -8.96
C VAL A 38 -8.09 -2.82 -9.62
N LEU A 39 -7.34 -2.62 -10.71
CA LEU A 39 -6.80 -3.68 -11.55
C LEU A 39 -5.29 -3.61 -11.52
N TYR A 40 -4.63 -4.70 -11.14
CA TYR A 40 -3.18 -4.81 -11.13
C TYR A 40 -2.76 -6.19 -11.64
N MET A 41 -2.44 -6.28 -12.92
CA MET A 41 -2.17 -7.56 -13.58
C MET A 41 -3.33 -8.55 -13.30
N ASP A 42 -3.04 -9.72 -12.74
CA ASP A 42 -4.02 -10.74 -12.38
C ASP A 42 -4.80 -10.44 -11.09
N ASP A 43 -4.33 -9.51 -10.25
CA ASP A 43 -5.01 -9.09 -9.04
C ASP A 43 -6.09 -8.05 -9.35
N ILE A 44 -7.35 -8.46 -9.21
CA ILE A 44 -8.53 -7.61 -9.45
C ILE A 44 -9.27 -7.42 -8.13
N THR A 45 -9.42 -6.16 -7.71
CA THR A 45 -10.25 -5.78 -6.56
C THR A 45 -11.48 -5.03 -7.05
N LEU A 46 -12.67 -5.50 -6.67
CA LEU A 46 -13.95 -4.93 -7.09
C LEU A 46 -14.68 -4.35 -5.88
N PHE A 47 -15.33 -3.21 -6.09
CA PHE A 47 -16.02 -2.45 -5.05
C PHE A 47 -17.51 -2.32 -5.40
N CYS A 48 -18.37 -2.65 -4.44
CA CYS A 48 -19.81 -2.61 -4.59
C CYS A 48 -20.46 -2.07 -3.31
N MET A 49 -21.46 -1.19 -3.47
CA MET A 49 -22.23 -0.65 -2.35
C MET A 49 -23.34 -1.59 -1.87
N ASP A 50 -23.92 -2.38 -2.78
CA ASP A 50 -25.12 -3.19 -2.48
C ASP A 50 -25.10 -4.56 -3.14
N ARG A 51 -25.95 -5.44 -2.66
CA ARG A 51 -26.12 -6.82 -3.16
C ARG A 51 -26.48 -6.88 -4.64
N LYS A 52 -27.39 -6.02 -5.12
CA LYS A 52 -27.75 -5.94 -6.56
C LYS A 52 -26.55 -5.59 -7.43
N SER A 53 -25.65 -4.74 -6.92
CA SER A 53 -24.41 -4.38 -7.62
C SER A 53 -23.46 -5.57 -7.68
N VAL A 54 -23.38 -6.38 -6.61
CA VAL A 54 -22.56 -7.60 -6.58
C VAL A 54 -23.04 -8.61 -7.63
N GLN A 55 -24.34 -8.87 -7.71
CA GLN A 55 -24.91 -9.77 -8.72
C GLN A 55 -24.63 -9.28 -10.15
N SER A 56 -24.93 -8.01 -10.42
CA SER A 56 -24.69 -7.39 -11.73
C SER A 56 -23.20 -7.41 -12.12
N LEU A 57 -22.31 -7.26 -11.13
CA LEU A 57 -20.87 -7.31 -11.34
C LEU A 57 -20.37 -8.73 -11.62
N LEU A 58 -20.91 -9.74 -10.94
CA LEU A 58 -20.61 -11.15 -11.23
C LEU A 58 -21.08 -11.57 -12.62
N GLU A 59 -22.25 -11.11 -13.03
CA GLU A 59 -22.76 -11.28 -14.39
C GLU A 59 -21.83 -10.63 -15.41
N ALA A 60 -21.41 -9.39 -15.17
CA ALA A 60 -20.47 -8.70 -16.04
C ALA A 60 -19.13 -9.44 -16.18
N CYS A 61 -18.60 -9.99 -15.07
CA CYS A 61 -17.40 -10.82 -15.11
C CYS A 61 -17.62 -12.14 -15.87
N LYS A 62 -18.80 -12.76 -15.75
CA LYS A 62 -19.15 -13.99 -16.46
C LYS A 62 -19.24 -13.75 -17.97
N ASP A 63 -19.86 -12.65 -18.39
CA ASP A 63 -19.99 -12.29 -19.80
C ASP A 63 -18.64 -11.91 -20.40
N PHE A 64 -17.83 -11.15 -19.67
CA PHE A 64 -16.44 -10.91 -20.06
C PHE A 64 -15.64 -12.21 -20.17
N GLY A 65 -15.85 -13.16 -19.25
CA GLY A 65 -15.22 -14.48 -19.29
C GLY A 65 -15.61 -15.31 -20.50
N LYS A 66 -16.88 -15.23 -20.96
CA LYS A 66 -17.31 -15.87 -22.21
C LYS A 66 -16.60 -15.29 -23.44
N ALA A 67 -16.38 -13.98 -23.47
CA ALA A 67 -15.74 -13.30 -24.60
C ALA A 67 -14.21 -13.48 -24.62
N SER A 68 -13.57 -13.45 -23.46
CA SER A 68 -12.10 -13.49 -23.33
C SER A 68 -11.52 -14.89 -23.05
N GLY A 69 -12.35 -15.84 -22.61
CA GLY A 69 -11.92 -17.12 -22.06
C GLY A 69 -11.37 -17.02 -20.62
N ALA A 70 -11.34 -15.83 -20.02
CA ALA A 70 -10.88 -15.65 -18.64
C ALA A 70 -11.90 -16.20 -17.63
N LYS A 71 -11.41 -16.76 -16.52
CA LYS A 71 -12.25 -17.32 -15.45
C LYS A 71 -11.80 -16.78 -14.09
N ILE A 72 -12.76 -16.39 -13.26
CA ILE A 72 -12.50 -16.03 -11.87
C ILE A 72 -11.96 -17.27 -11.13
N ASN A 73 -10.84 -17.10 -10.44
CA ASN A 73 -10.32 -18.11 -9.55
C ASN A 73 -11.05 -18.04 -8.21
N VAL A 74 -12.11 -18.83 -8.05
CA VAL A 74 -12.97 -18.84 -6.86
C VAL A 74 -12.17 -19.20 -5.60
N ASP A 75 -11.22 -20.12 -5.70
CA ASP A 75 -10.41 -20.57 -4.56
C ASP A 75 -9.47 -19.48 -4.01
N LYS A 76 -9.04 -18.56 -4.89
CA LYS A 76 -8.21 -17.41 -4.51
C LYS A 76 -9.00 -16.14 -4.23
N SER A 77 -10.28 -16.11 -4.60
CA SER A 77 -11.13 -14.93 -4.44
C SER A 77 -11.80 -14.93 -3.08
N GLN A 78 -11.88 -13.75 -2.47
CA GLN A 78 -12.50 -13.56 -1.15
C GLN A 78 -13.33 -12.29 -1.16
N ALA A 79 -14.43 -12.31 -0.43
CA ALA A 79 -15.29 -11.15 -0.23
C ALA A 79 -15.04 -10.55 1.15
N LYS A 80 -14.90 -9.22 1.22
CA LYS A 80 -14.91 -8.51 2.50
C LYS A 80 -16.10 -7.58 2.57
N LEU A 81 -16.89 -7.73 3.63
CA LEU A 81 -18.10 -6.95 3.83
C LEU A 81 -17.85 -5.83 4.82
N PHE A 82 -18.36 -4.65 4.49
CA PHE A 82 -18.29 -3.46 5.32
C PHE A 82 -19.71 -3.02 5.69
N GLY A 83 -19.95 -2.76 6.98
CA GLY A 83 -21.28 -2.40 7.49
C GLY A 83 -22.18 -3.62 7.70
N ARG A 84 -23.50 -3.36 7.76
CA ARG A 84 -24.51 -4.40 8.03
C ARG A 84 -24.96 -5.04 6.72
N TRP A 85 -24.60 -6.30 6.53
CA TRP A 85 -25.08 -7.16 5.44
C TRP A 85 -25.92 -8.27 6.06
N ASP A 86 -27.06 -8.59 5.45
CA ASP A 86 -27.81 -9.80 5.81
C ASP A 86 -27.36 -10.93 4.86
N LEU A 87 -26.83 -11.97 5.47
CA LEU A 87 -26.16 -13.09 4.81
C LEU A 87 -27.06 -14.31 4.66
N CYS A 88 -28.27 -14.26 5.24
CA CYS A 88 -29.14 -15.43 5.33
C CYS A 88 -29.80 -15.77 4.00
N ASN A 89 -30.14 -14.75 3.21
CA ASN A 89 -30.89 -14.96 1.97
C ASN A 89 -29.99 -15.27 0.77
N GLU A 90 -28.85 -14.58 0.62
CA GLU A 90 -27.99 -14.70 -0.57
C GLU A 90 -26.52 -14.34 -0.23
N PRO A 91 -25.71 -15.29 0.27
CA PRO A 91 -24.31 -15.04 0.52
C PRO A 91 -23.54 -14.82 -0.81
N PRO A 92 -22.48 -14.00 -0.81
CA PRO A 92 -21.60 -13.88 -1.98
C PRO A 92 -21.01 -15.24 -2.35
N PRO A 93 -20.69 -15.49 -3.63
CA PRO A 93 -20.16 -16.78 -4.09
C PRO A 93 -18.70 -17.05 -3.65
N PHE A 94 -18.15 -16.19 -2.80
CA PHE A 94 -16.77 -16.25 -2.32
C PHE A 94 -16.76 -16.38 -0.80
N PRO A 95 -15.73 -17.03 -0.23
CA PRO A 95 -15.48 -17.01 1.21
C PRO A 95 -15.45 -15.58 1.75
N ILE A 96 -16.10 -15.35 2.89
CA ILE A 96 -16.16 -14.04 3.54
C ILE A 96 -14.98 -13.89 4.50
N GLU A 97 -14.10 -12.92 4.23
CA GLU A 97 -12.95 -12.59 5.07
C GLU A 97 -13.37 -11.66 6.21
N THR A 98 -13.45 -12.21 7.42
CA THR A 98 -13.81 -11.49 8.64
C THR A 98 -12.63 -10.68 9.21
N GLY A 99 -11.39 -11.09 8.93
CA GLY A 99 -10.16 -10.47 9.43
C GLY A 99 -9.68 -9.30 8.58
N LEU A 100 -8.38 -9.24 8.32
CA LEU A 100 -7.78 -8.18 7.49
C LEU A 100 -7.62 -8.70 6.05
N VAL A 101 -7.91 -7.86 5.06
CA VAL A 101 -7.68 -8.19 3.65
C VAL A 101 -6.36 -7.58 3.18
N LYS A 102 -5.62 -8.31 2.34
CA LYS A 102 -4.36 -7.83 1.77
C LYS A 102 -4.58 -7.46 0.30
N ILE A 103 -4.35 -6.19 -0.05
CA ILE A 103 -4.51 -5.66 -1.41
C ILE A 103 -3.17 -5.04 -1.81
N LEU A 104 -2.58 -5.52 -2.93
CA LEU A 104 -1.25 -5.09 -3.40
C LEU A 104 -0.16 -5.14 -2.32
N GLY A 105 -0.27 -6.15 -1.45
CA GLY A 105 0.61 -6.36 -0.32
C GLY A 105 0.29 -5.52 0.92
N ILE A 106 -0.58 -4.51 0.87
CA ILE A 106 -0.96 -3.65 2.01
C ILE A 106 -2.20 -4.23 2.70
N TRP A 107 -2.25 -4.20 4.03
CA TRP A 107 -3.41 -4.70 4.79
C TRP A 107 -4.46 -3.60 4.96
N PHE A 108 -5.72 -3.98 4.81
CA PHE A 108 -6.92 -3.15 4.95
C PHE A 108 -8.01 -3.90 5.72
N GLY A 109 -9.11 -3.19 5.99
CA GLY A 109 -10.37 -3.85 6.33
C GLY A 109 -10.69 -3.94 7.83
N GLY A 110 -9.93 -3.29 8.71
CA GLY A 110 -10.25 -3.28 10.13
C GLY A 110 -9.21 -2.57 10.99
N PRO A 111 -9.47 -2.49 12.31
CA PRO A 111 -8.49 -1.98 13.26
C PRO A 111 -7.20 -2.81 13.19
N GLY A 112 -6.05 -2.13 13.32
CA GLY A 112 -4.74 -2.77 13.25
C GLY A 112 -4.18 -3.02 11.84
N ALA A 113 -4.96 -2.77 10.77
CA ALA A 113 -4.50 -2.90 9.38
C ALA A 113 -3.23 -2.07 9.09
N ALA A 114 -3.23 -0.81 9.54
CA ALA A 114 -2.09 0.09 9.42
C ALA A 114 -0.86 -0.46 10.17
N ALA A 115 -1.02 -0.89 11.42
CA ALA A 115 0.07 -1.43 12.23
C ALA A 115 0.67 -2.70 11.63
N LYS A 116 -0.17 -3.63 11.17
CA LYS A 116 0.27 -4.85 10.48
C LYS A 116 1.01 -4.54 9.18
N SER A 117 0.49 -3.59 8.40
CA SER A 117 1.16 -3.11 7.17
C SER A 117 2.55 -2.56 7.47
N TRP A 118 2.67 -1.67 8.46
CA TRP A 118 3.94 -1.10 8.87
C TRP A 118 4.92 -2.17 9.38
N TYR A 119 4.49 -3.07 10.25
CA TYR A 119 5.34 -4.09 10.84
C TYR A 119 5.95 -5.04 9.80
N GLU A 120 5.17 -5.49 8.82
CA GLU A 120 5.69 -6.33 7.73
C GLU A 120 6.79 -5.60 6.92
N ARG A 121 6.65 -4.30 6.68
CA ARG A 121 7.67 -3.54 5.92
C ARG A 121 8.90 -3.24 6.75
N LEU A 122 8.73 -2.91 8.02
CA LEU A 122 9.87 -2.78 8.95
C LEU A 122 10.69 -4.07 9.00
N THR A 123 10.03 -5.22 8.98
CA THR A 123 10.69 -6.53 8.95
C THR A 123 11.50 -6.71 7.67
N LYS A 124 10.94 -6.38 6.50
CA LYS A 124 11.65 -6.42 5.21
C LYS A 124 12.85 -5.46 5.18
N VAL A 125 12.68 -4.24 5.69
CA VAL A 125 13.77 -3.26 5.80
C VAL A 125 14.87 -3.79 6.72
N LYS A 126 14.52 -4.39 7.86
CA LYS A 126 15.48 -4.99 8.79
C LYS A 126 16.29 -6.10 8.13
N GLN A 127 15.63 -6.98 7.37
CA GLN A 127 16.29 -8.04 6.61
C GLN A 127 17.24 -7.48 5.54
N LYS A 128 16.79 -6.49 4.75
CA LYS A 128 17.64 -5.81 3.76
C LYS A 128 18.88 -5.18 4.40
N LEU A 129 18.70 -4.40 5.47
CA LEU A 129 19.82 -3.78 6.19
C LEU A 129 20.75 -4.84 6.81
N GLY A 130 20.20 -5.94 7.33
CA GLY A 130 20.97 -7.08 7.82
C GLY A 130 21.85 -7.69 6.72
N PHE A 131 21.28 -7.95 5.53
CA PHE A 131 22.03 -8.46 4.39
C PHE A 131 23.14 -7.49 3.93
N TRP A 132 22.87 -6.19 3.91
CA TRP A 132 23.88 -5.18 3.61
C TRP A 132 24.96 -5.05 4.68
N SER A 133 24.64 -5.35 5.95
CA SER A 133 25.61 -5.30 7.06
C SER A 133 26.68 -6.39 6.97
N LEU A 134 26.43 -7.45 6.21
CA LEU A 134 27.42 -8.50 5.94
C LEU A 134 28.53 -8.03 4.99
N ARG A 135 28.34 -6.90 4.29
CA ARG A 135 29.30 -6.35 3.34
C ARG A 135 30.20 -5.31 4.01
N HIS A 136 31.47 -5.29 3.62
CA HIS A 136 32.41 -4.24 4.00
C HIS A 136 32.13 -2.96 3.20
N LEU A 137 31.19 -2.15 3.68
CA LEU A 137 30.85 -0.86 3.08
C LEU A 137 31.62 0.28 3.75
N SER A 138 32.07 1.24 2.93
CA SER A 138 32.47 2.55 3.43
C SER A 138 31.28 3.23 4.12
N ILE A 139 31.54 4.23 4.94
CA ILE A 139 30.44 4.92 5.61
C ILE A 139 29.56 5.73 4.66
N GLU A 140 30.09 6.15 3.52
CA GLU A 140 29.30 6.72 2.42
C GLU A 140 28.38 5.67 1.81
N GLY A 141 28.88 4.46 1.55
CA GLY A 141 28.07 3.33 1.12
C GLY A 141 26.97 2.99 2.14
N LYS A 142 27.28 3.00 3.44
CA LYS A 142 26.29 2.80 4.51
C LYS A 142 25.25 3.92 4.59
N ALA A 143 25.56 5.15 4.18
CA ALA A 143 24.59 6.23 4.11
C ALA A 143 23.65 6.08 2.90
N LEU A 144 24.13 5.50 1.78
CA LEU A 144 23.34 5.30 0.57
C LEU A 144 22.34 4.13 0.67
N VAL A 145 22.71 3.04 1.37
CA VAL A 145 21.85 1.86 1.49
C VAL A 145 20.45 2.18 2.05
N PRO A 146 20.27 2.89 3.18
CA PRO A 146 18.94 3.27 3.66
C PRO A 146 18.13 4.04 2.62
N ARG A 147 18.77 4.96 1.90
CA ARG A 147 18.13 5.80 0.88
C ARG A 147 17.65 4.98 -0.32
N ASN A 148 18.46 4.04 -0.80
CA ASN A 148 18.18 3.33 -2.04
C ASN A 148 17.41 2.00 -1.82
N ASP A 149 17.57 1.35 -0.67
CA ASP A 149 16.99 0.03 -0.41
C ASP A 149 15.88 0.04 0.64
N ALA A 150 15.92 0.92 1.63
CA ALA A 150 14.92 0.96 2.69
C ALA A 150 13.79 1.94 2.38
N LEU A 151 14.11 3.15 1.92
CA LEU A 151 13.14 4.20 1.66
C LEU A 151 12.07 3.78 0.63
N PRO A 152 12.39 3.17 -0.54
CA PRO A 152 11.36 2.77 -1.49
C PRO A 152 10.36 1.76 -0.91
N VAL A 153 10.83 0.86 -0.05
CA VAL A 153 9.98 -0.13 0.63
C VAL A 153 9.00 0.53 1.60
N LEU A 154 9.45 1.58 2.30
CA LEU A 154 8.63 2.34 3.23
C LEU A 154 7.64 3.26 2.50
N GLN A 155 8.07 3.86 1.39
CA GLN A 155 7.28 4.80 0.60
C GLN A 155 6.01 4.16 0.02
N CYS A 156 6.05 2.86 -0.29
CA CYS A 156 4.86 2.11 -0.69
C CYS A 156 3.76 2.14 0.39
N VAL A 157 4.11 2.05 1.68
CA VAL A 157 3.11 2.03 2.77
C VAL A 157 2.61 3.44 3.07
N THR A 158 3.47 4.47 2.94
CA THR A 158 3.06 5.86 3.16
C THR A 158 1.97 6.33 2.20
N GLN A 159 1.85 5.71 1.03
CA GLN A 159 0.80 6.02 0.06
C GLN A 159 -0.60 5.55 0.54
N ALA A 160 -0.67 4.54 1.41
CA ALA A 160 -1.92 4.00 1.91
C ALA A 160 -2.21 4.39 3.37
N TRP A 161 -1.18 4.53 4.19
CA TRP A 161 -1.30 4.80 5.62
C TRP A 161 -0.39 5.96 6.04
N PRO A 162 -0.86 6.87 6.91
CA PRO A 162 -0.01 7.92 7.44
C PRO A 162 1.17 7.32 8.23
N LEU A 163 2.30 8.03 8.19
CA LEU A 163 3.48 7.63 8.94
C LEU A 163 3.25 7.80 10.45
N LEU A 164 3.34 6.70 11.18
CA LEU A 164 3.19 6.69 12.63
C LEU A 164 4.50 7.10 13.33
N ALA A 165 4.43 7.88 14.40
CA ALA A 165 5.62 8.37 15.11
C ALA A 165 6.50 7.25 15.70
N ASN A 166 5.90 6.15 16.15
CA ASN A 166 6.63 4.96 16.61
C ASN A 166 7.38 4.26 15.47
N VAL A 167 6.78 4.20 14.27
CA VAL A 167 7.40 3.65 13.07
C VAL A 167 8.59 4.51 12.65
N ALA A 168 8.42 5.83 12.59
CA ALA A 168 9.51 6.75 12.26
C ALA A 168 10.70 6.59 13.22
N ARG A 169 10.43 6.47 14.54
CA ARG A 169 11.47 6.20 15.54
C ARG A 169 12.15 4.84 15.32
N ALA A 170 11.39 3.80 15.01
CA ALA A 170 11.93 2.47 14.74
C ALA A 170 12.84 2.47 13.50
N VAL A 171 12.41 3.07 12.39
CA VAL A 171 13.21 3.23 11.17
C VAL A 171 14.51 3.96 11.47
N ASN A 172 14.43 5.12 12.15
CA ASN A 172 15.62 5.88 12.52
C ASN A 172 16.58 5.02 13.36
N SER A 173 16.08 4.32 14.39
CA SER A 173 16.93 3.46 15.21
C SER A 173 17.61 2.35 14.39
N MET A 174 16.91 1.75 13.44
CA MET A 174 17.47 0.69 12.58
C MET A 174 18.55 1.22 11.64
N VAL A 175 18.32 2.39 11.04
CA VAL A 175 19.27 3.03 10.13
C VAL A 175 20.54 3.44 10.86
N PHE A 176 20.42 4.06 12.04
CA PHE A 176 21.59 4.46 12.83
C PHE A 176 22.39 3.25 13.32
N HIS A 177 21.71 2.20 13.78
CA HIS A 177 22.37 0.94 14.13
C HIS A 177 23.13 0.33 12.94
N PHE A 178 22.53 0.36 11.74
CA PHE A 178 23.17 -0.11 10.52
C PHE A 178 24.41 0.72 10.15
N VAL A 179 24.30 2.06 10.16
CA VAL A 179 25.42 2.94 9.77
C VAL A 179 26.62 2.78 10.72
N TRP A 180 26.37 2.73 12.03
CA TRP A 180 27.43 2.70 13.04
C TRP A 180 27.88 1.30 13.46
N HIS A 181 27.13 0.26 13.10
CA HIS A 181 27.35 -1.12 13.57
C HIS A 181 27.37 -1.19 15.11
N SER A 182 26.67 -0.27 15.78
CA SER A 182 26.58 -0.22 17.23
C SER A 182 25.31 0.52 17.64
N LYS A 183 24.88 0.33 18.89
CA LYS A 183 23.78 1.11 19.48
C LYS A 183 24.18 2.55 19.83
N MET A 184 25.47 2.87 19.77
CA MET A 184 26.01 4.19 20.12
C MET A 184 26.38 4.98 18.86
N ASP A 185 25.77 6.15 18.73
CA ASP A 185 26.02 7.02 17.59
C ASP A 185 27.38 7.72 17.75
N ARG A 186 28.34 7.44 16.87
CA ARG A 186 29.67 8.09 16.91
C ARG A 186 29.62 9.57 16.53
N VAL A 187 28.55 10.00 15.84
CA VAL A 187 28.27 11.39 15.45
C VAL A 187 26.79 11.68 15.71
N LYS A 188 26.49 12.89 16.21
CA LYS A 188 25.11 13.33 16.46
C LYS A 188 24.23 13.14 15.20
N ARG A 189 23.03 12.58 15.38
CA ARG A 189 22.07 12.30 14.29
C ARG A 189 21.77 13.53 13.43
N THR A 190 21.60 14.68 14.08
CA THR A 190 21.34 15.98 13.43
C THR A 190 22.44 16.43 12.48
N VAL A 191 23.69 15.98 12.67
CA VAL A 191 24.80 16.26 11.75
C VAL A 191 24.76 15.31 10.56
N MET A 192 24.39 14.04 10.76
CA MET A 192 24.31 13.04 9.68
C MET A 192 23.22 13.35 8.65
N HIS A 193 22.12 13.99 9.06
CA HIS A 193 21.04 14.41 8.16
C HIS A 193 21.39 15.64 7.29
N LYS A 194 22.45 16.37 7.62
CA LYS A 194 22.87 17.55 6.85
C LYS A 194 23.41 17.16 5.47
N GLU A 195 23.44 18.16 4.60
CA GLU A 195 24.06 18.05 3.29
C GLU A 195 25.56 17.81 3.37
N HIS A 196 26.11 17.21 2.31
CA HIS A 196 27.54 16.88 2.22
C HIS A 196 28.44 18.12 2.38
N ARG A 197 27.99 19.27 1.87
CA ARG A 197 28.68 20.56 2.00
C ARG A 197 28.78 21.08 3.44
N LYS A 198 27.90 20.62 4.34
CA LYS A 198 27.87 21.02 5.76
C LYS A 198 28.44 19.92 6.68
N GLY A 199 29.24 19.00 6.13
CA GLY A 199 29.84 17.89 6.86
C GLY A 199 28.86 16.76 7.23
N GLY A 200 27.65 16.76 6.68
CA GLY A 200 26.67 15.70 6.85
C GLY A 200 26.75 14.63 5.76
N ARG A 201 25.92 13.58 5.86
CA ARG A 201 25.93 12.44 4.93
C ARG A 201 24.59 12.18 4.24
N GLN A 202 23.61 13.07 4.41
CA GLN A 202 22.27 12.95 3.82
C GLN A 202 21.64 11.55 3.99
N SER A 203 21.86 10.90 5.14
CA SER A 203 21.52 9.48 5.33
C SER A 203 20.03 9.19 5.14
N LEU A 204 19.19 10.20 5.41
CA LEU A 204 17.75 10.27 5.15
C LEU A 204 17.41 11.76 5.08
N THR A 205 17.71 12.47 3.99
CA THR A 205 17.30 13.88 3.92
C THR A 205 15.82 13.98 3.59
N SER A 206 15.14 14.73 4.46
CA SER A 206 13.88 15.43 4.33
C SER A 206 13.78 16.26 3.03
N GLN A 207 13.68 15.63 1.87
CA GLN A 207 13.16 16.29 0.68
C GLN A 207 11.63 16.17 0.64
N GLN A 208 10.97 16.83 1.59
CA GLN A 208 9.57 17.28 1.51
C GLN A 208 9.36 18.58 2.32
N SER A 209 10.41 19.38 2.53
CA SER A 209 10.27 20.73 3.08
C SER A 209 10.44 21.77 1.96
N SER A 210 9.52 21.72 1.01
CA SER A 210 9.28 22.80 0.05
C SER A 210 7.81 22.76 -0.42
N GLU A 211 6.88 22.69 0.53
CA GLU A 211 5.53 23.25 0.40
C GLU A 211 5.10 23.77 1.78
N PRO A 212 5.16 25.09 2.05
CA PRO A 212 4.69 25.68 3.28
C PRO A 212 3.23 26.11 3.14
N SER A 213 2.30 25.18 3.30
CA SER A 213 0.90 25.49 3.64
C SER A 213 0.13 24.18 3.81
N LEU A 214 -0.35 23.90 5.03
CA LEU A 214 -1.59 23.15 5.34
C LEU A 214 -1.64 22.65 6.80
N TYR A 215 -0.55 22.76 7.57
CA TYR A 215 -0.53 22.33 8.99
C TYR A 215 -0.75 23.46 10.02
N ALA A 216 -1.17 24.65 9.61
CA ALA A 216 -1.36 25.80 10.52
C ALA A 216 -2.81 26.03 11.00
N ALA A 217 -3.73 25.08 10.84
CA ALA A 217 -5.10 25.24 11.31
C ALA A 217 -5.65 23.94 11.95
N ALA A 218 -5.18 23.65 13.15
CA ALA A 218 -5.88 22.80 14.12
C ALA A 218 -5.18 22.93 15.48
N SER A 219 -5.27 24.11 16.07
CA SER A 219 -5.02 24.37 17.49
C SER A 219 -5.84 25.59 17.87
N GLU A 220 -7.14 25.37 17.98
CA GLU A 220 -8.10 26.03 18.88
C GLU A 220 -9.30 25.10 19.04
#